data_AF-A0A154R1X1-F1
#
_entry.id   AF-A0A154R1X1-F1
#
_cell.length_a   1.000
_cell.length_b   1.000
_cell.length_c   1.000
_cell.angle_alpha   90.00
_cell.angle_beta   90.00
_cell.angle_gamma   90.00
#
_symmetry.space_group_name_H-M   'P 1'
#
loop_
_entity.id
_entity.type
_entity.pdbx_description
1 polymer ?
#
loop_
_entity_poly.entity_id
_entity_poly.type
_entity_poly.pdbx_seq_one_letter_code
_entity_poly.pdbx_strand_id
1 'polypeptide(L)'
;MPLRLPAILLALALLAGCATTPRPPAAVLPAASPAAPATVAANDNLNAVAWSQTAIEHDLIYLQTFRDAQAQLLAALRDRHWDALGKGDRTTPLAGLKPAVILDVDETVLDNSPFAARGVRSGSEYNEAEWAAWCREERAKALPGAVEFTQFAAKHGIAVIYISNRAKDLDQATLANLRKAGLPVSGPQAFLGLGTVVEDCEQAGSEKGCRRQLVARHYRVLMQFGDQIGDFVDILANTADGRRKAVADYLPWIGTRWFVLPNPTYGSWEPALFNSDWSLSPGQRRQQKLDALRTE
;
A
#
# COMPACT_ATOMS: atom_id res chain seq x y z
N MET A 1 114.83 -16.88 34.51
CA MET A 1 115.55 -15.63 34.84
C MET A 1 115.26 -14.64 33.73
N PRO A 2 114.88 -13.36 33.97
CA PRO A 2 114.64 -12.62 35.22
C PRO A 2 113.12 -12.33 35.41
N LEU A 3 112.50 -12.03 36.57
CA LEU A 3 112.78 -11.31 37.83
C LEU A 3 112.14 -9.89 37.87
N ARG A 4 111.27 -9.70 38.90
CA ARG A 4 110.87 -8.44 39.59
C ARG A 4 109.80 -7.56 38.93
N LEU A 5 108.87 -6.89 39.63
CA LEU A 5 108.20 -6.91 40.95
C LEU A 5 107.04 -5.86 40.79
N PRO A 6 106.05 -5.77 41.70
CA PRO A 6 104.74 -5.16 41.46
C PRO A 6 104.69 -3.65 41.71
N ALA A 7 103.72 -2.98 41.08
CA ALA A 7 103.26 -1.66 41.49
C ALA A 7 101.74 -1.70 41.69
N ILE A 8 101.37 -1.64 42.97
CA ILE A 8 100.07 -1.23 43.50
C ILE A 8 99.72 0.13 42.88
N LEU A 9 98.47 0.36 42.44
CA LEU A 9 97.68 1.50 42.91
C LEU A 9 96.27 1.57 42.27
N LEU A 10 95.33 1.81 43.18
CA LEU A 10 94.10 2.60 43.06
C LEU A 10 92.94 2.07 42.19
N ALA A 11 91.99 1.47 42.93
CA ALA A 11 90.58 1.44 42.58
C ALA A 11 90.02 2.86 42.42
N LEU A 12 89.41 3.13 41.26
CA LEU A 12 88.46 4.21 41.05
C LEU A 12 87.29 3.65 40.24
N ALA A 13 86.27 3.21 40.98
CA ALA A 13 84.99 2.82 40.42
C ALA A 13 84.28 4.06 39.86
N LEU A 14 84.30 4.22 38.55
CA LEU A 14 83.42 5.16 37.85
C LEU A 14 82.04 4.51 37.69
N LEU A 15 81.19 4.70 38.70
CA LEU A 15 79.75 4.48 38.60
C LEU A 15 79.18 5.54 37.66
N ALA A 16 79.04 5.21 36.38
CA ALA A 16 78.19 5.96 35.47
C ALA A 16 76.72 5.72 35.89
N GLY A 17 76.17 6.63 36.67
CA GLY A 17 74.74 6.68 36.94
C GLY A 17 74.01 7.01 35.64
N CYS A 18 73.32 6.03 35.06
CA CYS A 18 72.29 6.30 34.08
C CYS A 18 71.18 7.08 34.79
N ALA A 19 71.15 8.40 34.59
CA ALA A 19 69.99 9.20 34.91
C ALA A 19 68.82 8.73 34.03
N THR A 20 67.95 7.88 34.58
CA THR A 20 66.66 7.59 33.98
C THR A 20 65.84 8.87 34.01
N THR A 21 65.64 9.48 32.84
CA THR A 21 64.66 10.53 32.65
C THR A 21 63.28 9.98 33.04
N PRO A 22 62.48 10.69 33.86
CA PRO A 22 61.13 10.24 34.17
C PRO A 22 60.33 10.14 32.89
N ARG A 23 59.88 8.92 32.57
CA ARG A 23 58.97 8.66 31.45
C ARG A 23 57.70 9.48 31.71
N PRO A 24 57.27 10.36 30.79
CA PRO A 24 55.99 11.04 30.95
C PRO A 24 54.89 9.98 31.12
N PRO A 25 53.93 10.19 32.04
CA PRO A 25 52.84 9.24 32.22
C PRO A 25 52.19 8.95 30.87
N ALA A 26 52.03 7.67 30.55
CA ALA A 26 51.34 7.27 29.33
C ALA A 26 49.97 7.96 29.36
N ALA A 27 49.68 8.76 28.33
CA ALA A 27 48.36 9.35 28.16
C ALA A 27 47.34 8.20 28.14
N VAL A 28 46.54 8.11 29.20
CA VAL A 28 45.41 7.19 29.24
C VAL A 28 44.45 7.73 28.20
N LEU A 29 44.42 7.09 27.02
CA LEU A 29 43.39 7.39 26.03
C LEU A 29 42.04 7.17 26.72
N PRO A 30 41.09 8.12 26.60
CA PRO A 30 39.75 7.91 27.11
C PRO A 30 39.24 6.60 26.54
N ALA A 31 38.70 5.73 27.40
CA ALA A 31 37.99 4.55 26.94
C ALA A 31 36.95 5.01 25.91
N ALA A 32 36.99 4.44 24.70
CA ALA A 32 36.00 4.74 23.68
C ALA A 32 34.61 4.50 24.29
N SER A 33 33.79 5.54 24.37
CA SER A 33 32.40 5.40 24.78
C SER A 33 31.75 4.28 23.95
N PRO A 34 30.99 3.36 24.56
CA PRO A 34 30.31 2.33 23.79
C PRO A 34 29.48 3.02 22.70
N ALA A 35 29.69 2.63 21.46
CA ALA A 35 28.89 3.12 20.35
C ALA A 35 27.42 2.90 20.72
N ALA A 36 26.63 3.97 20.67
CA ALA A 36 25.19 3.86 20.87
C ALA A 36 24.68 2.75 19.93
N PRO A 37 23.82 1.83 20.42
CA PRO A 37 23.29 0.77 19.56
C PRO A 37 22.72 1.43 18.31
N ALA A 38 23.09 0.93 17.14
CA ALA A 38 22.59 1.45 15.88
C ALA A 38 21.05 1.40 15.93
N THR A 39 20.43 2.57 16.06
CA THR A 39 18.98 2.69 16.03
C THR A 39 18.54 2.37 14.61
N VAL A 40 17.92 1.21 14.42
CA VAL A 40 17.26 0.89 13.15
C VAL A 40 16.21 1.97 12.92
N ALA A 41 16.33 2.73 11.84
CA ALA A 41 15.35 3.75 11.51
C ALA A 41 13.98 3.08 11.35
N ALA A 42 12.99 3.55 12.10
CA ALA A 42 11.63 3.04 12.00
C ALA A 42 11.05 3.35 10.62
N ASN A 43 10.25 2.43 10.08
CA ASN A 43 9.44 2.67 8.90
C ASN A 43 7.97 2.74 9.33
N ASP A 44 7.31 3.87 9.05
CA ASP A 44 5.92 4.11 9.49
C ASP A 44 4.92 3.07 8.90
N ASN A 45 5.27 2.38 7.81
CA ASN A 45 4.43 1.36 7.16
C ASN A 45 4.68 -0.08 7.69
N LEU A 46 5.68 -0.28 8.55
CA LEU A 46 6.08 -1.63 8.99
C LEU A 46 4.93 -2.43 9.60
N ASN A 47 4.22 -1.84 10.57
CA ASN A 47 3.14 -2.55 11.27
C ASN A 47 1.91 -2.75 10.38
N ALA A 48 1.63 -1.82 9.46
CA ALA A 48 0.52 -1.96 8.51
C ALA A 48 0.80 -3.11 7.52
N VAL A 49 2.02 -3.18 6.96
CA VAL A 49 2.42 -4.30 6.09
C VAL A 49 2.45 -5.61 6.85
N ALA A 50 2.97 -5.63 8.08
CA ALA A 50 2.98 -6.83 8.92
C ALA A 50 1.57 -7.33 9.21
N TRP A 51 0.62 -6.42 9.53
CA TRP A 51 -0.78 -6.76 9.72
C TRP A 51 -1.39 -7.34 8.43
N SER A 52 -1.24 -6.67 7.29
CA SER A 52 -1.78 -7.16 6.00
C SER A 52 -1.19 -8.51 5.56
N GLN A 53 0.05 -8.82 5.91
CA GLN A 53 0.69 -10.09 5.51
C GLN A 53 0.51 -11.25 6.49
N THR A 54 0.34 -10.97 7.78
CA THR A 54 0.54 -11.98 8.82
C THR A 54 -0.59 -12.07 9.83
N ALA A 55 -1.43 -11.04 9.95
CA ALA A 55 -2.57 -11.09 10.85
C ALA A 55 -3.70 -11.90 10.21
N ILE A 56 -4.17 -12.94 10.89
CA ILE A 56 -5.31 -13.72 10.39
C ILE A 56 -6.58 -12.87 10.34
N GLU A 57 -6.69 -11.84 11.18
CA GLU A 57 -7.78 -10.87 11.20
C GLU A 57 -7.95 -10.15 9.86
N HIS A 58 -6.85 -9.89 9.14
CA HIS A 58 -6.90 -9.35 7.79
C HIS A 58 -7.74 -10.28 6.89
N ASP A 59 -7.33 -11.53 6.77
CA ASP A 59 -7.98 -12.51 5.91
C ASP A 59 -9.44 -12.79 6.34
N LEU A 60 -9.71 -12.79 7.64
CA LEU A 60 -11.05 -12.96 8.17
C LEU A 60 -11.99 -11.81 7.78
N ILE A 61 -11.50 -10.56 7.76
CA ILE A 61 -12.29 -9.40 7.31
C ILE A 61 -12.62 -9.55 5.82
N TYR A 62 -11.65 -9.91 4.97
CA TYR A 62 -11.89 -10.13 3.53
C TYR A 62 -12.92 -11.25 3.30
N LEU A 63 -12.74 -12.40 3.96
CA LEU A 63 -13.67 -13.52 3.88
C LEU A 63 -15.08 -13.12 4.32
N GLN A 64 -15.20 -12.39 5.44
CA GLN A 64 -16.49 -11.91 5.93
C GLN A 64 -17.14 -11.00 4.89
N THR A 65 -16.45 -9.97 4.43
CA THR A 65 -16.99 -8.99 3.47
C THR A 65 -17.46 -9.64 2.17
N PHE A 66 -16.67 -10.52 1.57
CA PHE A 66 -17.08 -11.22 0.34
C PHE A 66 -18.22 -12.22 0.56
N ARG A 67 -18.28 -12.88 1.73
CA ARG A 67 -19.40 -13.78 2.08
C ARG A 67 -20.70 -13.02 2.32
N ASP A 68 -20.63 -11.89 3.03
CA ASP A 68 -21.77 -11.02 3.29
C ASP A 68 -22.33 -10.45 1.98
N ALA A 69 -21.44 -10.09 1.05
CA ALA A 69 -21.82 -9.69 -0.30
C ALA A 69 -22.48 -10.84 -1.07
N GLN A 70 -21.87 -12.03 -1.08
CA GLN A 70 -22.43 -13.19 -1.77
C GLN A 70 -23.84 -13.54 -1.26
N ALA A 71 -24.06 -13.47 0.05
CA ALA A 71 -25.35 -13.78 0.68
C ALA A 71 -26.49 -12.85 0.19
N GLN A 72 -26.15 -11.61 -0.16
CA GLN A 72 -27.11 -10.59 -0.60
C GLN A 72 -27.22 -10.49 -2.14
N LEU A 73 -26.23 -11.00 -2.89
CA LEU A 73 -26.10 -10.77 -4.34
C LEU A 73 -27.33 -11.19 -5.14
N LEU A 74 -27.91 -12.36 -4.86
CA LEU A 74 -29.08 -12.84 -5.59
C LEU A 74 -30.35 -12.04 -5.27
N ALA A 75 -30.44 -11.44 -4.09
CA ALA A 75 -31.54 -10.54 -3.75
C ALA A 75 -31.40 -9.22 -4.53
N ALA A 76 -30.20 -8.63 -4.54
CA ALA A 76 -29.88 -7.45 -5.36
C ALA A 76 -30.14 -7.69 -6.85
N LEU A 77 -29.81 -8.88 -7.36
CA LEU A 77 -30.08 -9.27 -8.75
C LEU A 77 -31.58 -9.23 -9.08
N ARG A 78 -32.45 -9.68 -8.17
CA ARG A 78 -33.91 -9.76 -8.39
C ARG A 78 -34.61 -8.40 -8.33
N ASP A 79 -34.14 -7.48 -7.50
CA ASP A 79 -34.72 -6.14 -7.40
C ASP A 79 -34.31 -5.30 -8.60
N ARG A 80 -35.24 -5.06 -9.54
CA ARG A 80 -34.97 -4.31 -10.78
C ARG A 80 -34.63 -2.83 -10.58
N HIS A 81 -34.93 -2.26 -9.42
CA HIS A 81 -34.60 -0.87 -9.08
C HIS A 81 -33.28 -0.76 -8.31
N TRP A 82 -32.65 -1.90 -8.01
CA TRP A 82 -31.36 -1.93 -7.34
C TRP A 82 -30.25 -1.40 -8.24
N ASP A 83 -29.45 -0.49 -7.67
CA ASP A 83 -28.21 -0.02 -8.26
C ASP A 83 -27.22 0.38 -7.15
N ALA A 84 -25.94 0.17 -7.42
CA ALA A 84 -24.83 0.51 -6.54
C ALA A 84 -23.96 1.65 -7.09
N LEU A 85 -24.32 2.22 -8.25
CA LEU A 85 -23.73 3.48 -8.70
C LEU A 85 -24.43 4.68 -8.05
N GLY A 86 -23.64 5.65 -7.62
CA GLY A 86 -24.15 6.93 -7.15
C GLY A 86 -24.81 7.74 -8.26
N LYS A 87 -25.60 8.76 -7.91
CA LYS A 87 -26.30 9.61 -8.88
C LYS A 87 -25.36 10.29 -9.89
N GLY A 88 -24.13 10.60 -9.47
CA GLY A 88 -23.11 11.19 -10.36
C GLY A 88 -22.57 10.22 -11.41
N ASP A 89 -22.63 8.90 -11.16
CA ASP A 89 -22.09 7.88 -12.08
C ASP A 89 -23.18 7.17 -12.89
N ARG A 90 -24.41 7.12 -12.38
CA ARG A 90 -25.55 6.55 -13.10
C ARG A 90 -26.10 7.53 -14.14
N THR A 91 -25.53 7.50 -15.33
CA THR A 91 -25.86 8.40 -16.46
C THR A 91 -26.97 7.87 -17.39
N THR A 92 -27.40 6.62 -17.20
CA THR A 92 -28.40 5.95 -18.05
C THR A 92 -29.52 5.31 -17.20
N PRO A 93 -30.76 5.23 -17.71
CA PRO A 93 -31.83 4.49 -17.03
C PRO A 93 -31.52 2.99 -16.87
N LEU A 94 -31.97 2.37 -15.78
CA LEU A 94 -31.68 0.96 -15.47
C LEU A 94 -32.35 -0.06 -16.43
N ALA A 95 -33.38 0.36 -17.16
CA ALA A 95 -34.17 -0.52 -18.00
C ALA A 95 -33.34 -1.15 -19.12
N GLY A 96 -33.35 -2.49 -19.22
CA GLY A 96 -32.64 -3.24 -20.26
C GLY A 96 -31.14 -3.46 -20.02
N LEU A 97 -30.58 -2.93 -18.93
CA LEU A 97 -29.16 -3.12 -18.60
C LEU A 97 -28.88 -4.51 -18.03
N LYS A 98 -27.70 -5.07 -18.36
CA LYS A 98 -27.24 -6.35 -17.81
C LYS A 98 -26.74 -6.17 -16.37
N PRO A 99 -26.90 -7.15 -15.47
CA PRO A 99 -26.36 -7.04 -14.11
C PRO A 99 -24.82 -7.13 -14.12
N ALA A 100 -24.16 -6.33 -13.28
CA ALA A 100 -22.73 -6.40 -13.06
C ALA A 100 -22.36 -6.17 -11.59
N VAL A 101 -21.14 -6.54 -11.21
CA VAL A 101 -20.44 -6.05 -10.02
C VAL A 101 -19.16 -5.35 -10.46
N ILE A 102 -18.78 -4.30 -9.74
CA ILE A 102 -17.54 -3.56 -9.96
C ILE A 102 -16.60 -3.84 -8.79
N LEU A 103 -15.35 -4.19 -9.10
CA LEU A 103 -14.31 -4.37 -8.08
C LEU A 103 -13.10 -3.51 -8.45
N ASP A 104 -12.50 -2.86 -7.47
CA ASP A 104 -11.10 -2.48 -7.59
C ASP A 104 -10.20 -3.75 -7.67
N VAL A 105 -8.94 -3.57 -8.09
CA VAL A 105 -7.95 -4.63 -8.18
C VAL A 105 -7.02 -4.69 -6.97
N ASP A 106 -6.33 -3.61 -6.65
CA ASP A 106 -5.17 -3.64 -5.75
C ASP A 106 -5.63 -3.53 -4.31
N GLU A 107 -5.28 -4.47 -3.44
CA GLU A 107 -5.81 -4.54 -2.07
C GLU A 107 -7.35 -4.71 -2.03
N THR A 108 -7.95 -5.15 -3.14
CA THR A 108 -9.37 -5.52 -3.23
C THR A 108 -9.55 -6.96 -3.72
N VAL A 109 -8.98 -7.31 -4.88
CA VAL A 109 -8.95 -8.70 -5.36
C VAL A 109 -7.56 -9.27 -5.49
N LEU A 110 -6.51 -8.46 -5.63
CA LEU A 110 -5.11 -8.86 -5.70
C LEU A 110 -4.31 -8.30 -4.52
N ASP A 111 -3.56 -9.18 -3.86
CA ASP A 111 -2.64 -8.86 -2.77
C ASP A 111 -1.29 -8.38 -3.33
N ASN A 112 -0.98 -7.10 -3.12
CA ASN A 112 0.28 -6.46 -3.47
C ASN A 112 1.14 -6.16 -2.25
N SER A 113 0.79 -6.66 -1.07
CA SER A 113 1.59 -6.53 0.14
C SER A 113 3.06 -6.96 -0.05
N PRO A 114 3.46 -7.91 -0.92
CA PRO A 114 4.87 -8.19 -1.16
C PRO A 114 5.64 -7.02 -1.79
N PHE A 115 4.98 -6.16 -2.58
CA PHE A 115 5.57 -4.91 -3.06
C PHE A 115 5.82 -3.94 -1.90
N ALA A 116 4.82 -3.74 -1.03
CA ALA A 116 4.96 -2.90 0.16
C ALA A 116 6.06 -3.42 1.10
N ALA A 117 6.17 -4.74 1.28
CA ALA A 117 7.24 -5.37 2.06
C ALA A 117 8.63 -5.14 1.45
N ARG A 118 8.76 -5.11 0.12
CA ARG A 118 10.02 -4.74 -0.55
C ARG A 118 10.41 -3.31 -0.20
N GLY A 119 9.47 -2.36 -0.26
CA GLY A 119 9.69 -0.96 0.13
C GLY A 119 10.07 -0.79 1.60
N VAL A 120 9.40 -1.49 2.52
CA VAL A 120 9.74 -1.47 3.95
C VAL A 120 11.15 -1.97 4.20
N ARG A 121 11.57 -3.06 3.53
CA ARG A 121 12.91 -3.64 3.70
C ARG A 121 14.03 -2.80 3.10
N SER A 122 13.76 -2.08 2.01
CA SER A 122 14.75 -1.21 1.36
C SER A 122 14.76 0.21 1.91
N GLY A 123 13.72 0.61 2.65
CA GLY A 123 13.52 2.01 3.06
C GLY A 123 13.14 2.93 1.90
N SER A 124 12.63 2.38 0.80
CA SER A 124 12.23 3.14 -0.39
C SER A 124 10.83 3.71 -0.27
N GLU A 125 10.61 4.90 -0.86
CA GLU A 125 9.26 5.42 -1.12
C GLU A 125 8.66 4.76 -2.37
N TYR A 126 7.35 4.95 -2.58
CA TYR A 126 6.67 4.48 -3.79
C TYR A 126 7.35 5.02 -5.05
N ASN A 127 7.59 4.11 -6.00
CA ASN A 127 8.14 4.44 -7.31
C ASN A 127 7.31 3.77 -8.40
N GLU A 128 6.85 4.56 -9.38
CA GLU A 128 5.97 4.08 -10.44
C GLU A 128 6.63 3.04 -11.36
N ALA A 129 7.94 3.17 -11.63
CA ALA A 129 8.66 2.20 -12.46
C ALA A 129 8.83 0.86 -11.74
N GLU A 130 9.14 0.88 -10.43
CA GLU A 130 9.20 -0.32 -9.59
C GLU A 130 7.82 -0.98 -9.45
N TRP A 131 6.76 -0.18 -9.31
CA TRP A 131 5.38 -0.66 -9.30
C TRP A 131 4.98 -1.33 -10.62
N ALA A 132 5.31 -0.70 -11.74
CA ALA A 132 5.07 -1.27 -13.06
C ALA A 132 5.88 -2.57 -13.28
N ALA A 133 7.09 -2.65 -12.74
CA ALA A 133 7.88 -3.88 -12.74
C ALA A 133 7.18 -4.97 -11.91
N TRP A 134 6.71 -4.67 -10.70
CA TRP A 134 5.91 -5.59 -9.87
C TRP A 134 4.67 -6.11 -10.59
N CYS A 135 3.89 -5.24 -11.23
CA CYS A 135 2.69 -5.64 -11.97
C CYS A 135 3.04 -6.63 -13.10
N ARG A 136 4.16 -6.42 -13.80
CA ARG A 136 4.65 -7.29 -14.87
C ARG A 136 5.21 -8.63 -14.38
N GLU A 137 5.45 -8.78 -13.07
CA GLU A 137 5.75 -10.10 -12.48
C GLU A 137 4.52 -11.02 -12.47
N GLU A 138 3.30 -10.46 -12.57
CA GLU A 138 2.02 -11.17 -12.66
C GLU A 138 1.82 -12.26 -11.59
N ARG A 139 2.31 -11.99 -10.38
CA ARG A 139 2.38 -12.95 -9.28
C ARG A 139 1.63 -12.51 -8.01
N ALA A 140 0.89 -11.41 -8.08
CA ALA A 140 -0.01 -11.02 -6.98
C ALA A 140 -1.05 -12.13 -6.79
N LYS A 141 -1.31 -12.51 -5.54
CA LYS A 141 -2.26 -13.58 -5.23
C LYS A 141 -3.66 -12.99 -5.09
N ALA A 142 -4.69 -13.82 -5.26
CA ALA A 142 -6.03 -13.38 -4.93
C ALA A 142 -6.17 -13.17 -3.41
N LEU A 143 -6.88 -12.11 -3.02
CA LEU A 143 -7.27 -11.88 -1.64
C LEU A 143 -8.40 -12.85 -1.22
N PRO A 144 -8.49 -13.22 0.07
CA PRO A 144 -9.43 -14.24 0.53
C PRO A 144 -10.90 -13.94 0.17
N GLY A 145 -11.62 -14.92 -0.37
CA GLY A 145 -13.04 -14.80 -0.74
C GLY A 145 -13.31 -14.12 -2.08
N ALA A 146 -12.35 -13.39 -2.66
CA ALA A 146 -12.53 -12.68 -3.91
C ALA A 146 -12.82 -13.63 -5.10
N VAL A 147 -12.08 -14.74 -5.17
CA VAL A 147 -12.25 -15.75 -6.24
C VAL A 147 -13.62 -16.42 -6.12
N GLU A 148 -14.00 -16.89 -4.94
CA GLU A 148 -15.29 -17.54 -4.73
C GLU A 148 -16.46 -16.62 -5.08
N PHE A 149 -16.42 -15.37 -4.59
CA PHE A 149 -17.46 -14.38 -4.87
C PHE A 149 -17.59 -14.07 -6.37
N THR A 150 -16.47 -13.76 -7.03
CA THR A 150 -16.49 -13.37 -8.45
C THR A 150 -16.89 -14.52 -9.36
N GLN A 151 -16.45 -15.74 -9.07
CA GLN A 151 -16.90 -16.94 -9.79
C GLN A 151 -18.38 -17.21 -9.56
N PHE A 152 -18.88 -17.02 -8.33
CA PHE A 152 -20.31 -17.12 -8.02
C PHE A 152 -21.11 -16.11 -8.83
N ALA A 153 -20.71 -14.83 -8.86
CA ALA A 153 -21.34 -13.80 -9.67
C ALA A 153 -21.39 -14.19 -11.15
N ALA A 154 -20.25 -14.59 -11.72
CA ALA A 154 -20.14 -15.01 -13.12
C ALA A 154 -21.04 -16.21 -13.46
N LYS A 155 -21.10 -17.22 -12.58
CA LYS A 155 -21.98 -18.40 -12.73
C LYS A 155 -23.46 -18.02 -12.75
N HIS A 156 -23.83 -16.94 -12.09
CA HIS A 156 -25.19 -16.40 -12.06
C HIS A 156 -25.47 -15.37 -13.17
N GLY A 157 -24.61 -15.27 -14.18
CA GLY A 157 -24.80 -14.38 -15.33
C GLY A 157 -24.59 -12.91 -14.98
N ILE A 158 -23.94 -12.60 -13.86
CA ILE A 158 -23.58 -11.25 -13.45
C ILE A 158 -22.18 -10.96 -13.99
N ALA A 159 -22.02 -9.88 -14.74
CA ALA A 159 -20.72 -9.49 -15.25
C ALA A 159 -19.80 -9.06 -14.10
N VAL A 160 -18.54 -9.50 -14.15
CA VAL A 160 -17.50 -9.07 -13.20
C VAL A 160 -16.61 -8.07 -13.92
N ILE A 161 -16.59 -6.84 -13.44
CA ILE A 161 -15.86 -5.73 -14.07
C ILE A 161 -14.86 -5.19 -13.07
N TYR A 162 -13.61 -5.06 -13.49
CA TYR A 162 -12.53 -4.51 -12.69
C TYR A 162 -12.23 -3.08 -13.13
N ILE A 163 -12.22 -2.13 -12.19
CA ILE A 163 -11.79 -0.75 -12.44
C ILE A 163 -10.62 -0.44 -11.51
N SER A 164 -9.43 -0.26 -12.09
CA SER A 164 -8.19 -0.10 -11.32
C SER A 164 -7.42 1.13 -11.77
N ASN A 165 -6.61 1.67 -10.85
CA ASN A 165 -5.67 2.74 -11.16
C ASN A 165 -4.29 2.24 -11.64
N ARG A 166 -4.12 0.94 -11.90
CA ARG A 166 -3.01 0.49 -12.74
C ARG A 166 -3.09 1.17 -14.10
N ALA A 167 -1.96 1.71 -14.56
CA ALA A 167 -1.85 2.43 -15.82
C ALA A 167 -2.27 1.55 -17.02
N LYS A 168 -2.82 2.17 -18.06
CA LYS A 168 -3.37 1.50 -19.24
C LYS A 168 -2.38 0.57 -19.96
N ASP A 169 -1.08 0.86 -19.87
CA ASP A 169 -0.02 0.03 -20.44
C ASP A 169 0.19 -1.29 -19.67
N LEU A 170 -0.31 -1.38 -18.43
CA LEU A 170 -0.29 -2.57 -17.58
C LEU A 170 -1.55 -3.46 -17.73
N ASP A 171 -2.49 -3.10 -18.60
CA ASP A 171 -3.74 -3.85 -18.80
C ASP A 171 -3.50 -5.35 -19.05
N GLN A 172 -2.57 -5.68 -19.96
CA GLN A 172 -2.33 -7.08 -20.33
C GLN A 172 -1.72 -7.88 -19.19
N ALA A 173 -0.74 -7.31 -18.49
CA ALA A 173 -0.14 -7.93 -17.31
C ALA A 173 -1.18 -8.12 -16.19
N THR A 174 -2.04 -7.13 -15.99
CA THR A 174 -3.11 -7.19 -14.98
C THR A 174 -4.14 -8.27 -15.33
N LEU A 175 -4.63 -8.31 -16.57
CA LEU A 175 -5.54 -9.35 -17.04
C LEU A 175 -4.92 -10.75 -16.95
N ALA A 176 -3.63 -10.89 -17.22
CA ALA A 176 -2.92 -12.15 -17.07
C ALA A 176 -2.82 -12.57 -15.58
N ASN A 177 -2.49 -11.63 -14.69
CA ASN A 177 -2.46 -11.89 -13.26
C ASN A 177 -3.84 -12.27 -12.70
N LEU A 178 -4.91 -11.55 -13.08
CA LEU A 178 -6.28 -11.85 -12.65
C LEU A 178 -6.67 -13.30 -13.04
N ARG A 179 -6.39 -13.69 -14.29
CA ARG A 179 -6.64 -15.07 -14.75
C ARG A 179 -5.81 -16.10 -13.98
N LYS A 180 -4.51 -15.84 -13.78
CA LYS A 180 -3.62 -16.72 -13.00
C LYS A 180 -4.10 -16.90 -11.55
N ALA A 181 -4.68 -15.85 -10.98
CA ALA A 181 -5.26 -15.86 -9.64
C ALA A 181 -6.64 -16.54 -9.56
N GLY A 182 -7.21 -17.00 -10.69
CA GLY A 182 -8.50 -17.69 -10.74
C GLY A 182 -9.72 -16.76 -10.83
N LEU A 183 -9.49 -15.45 -11.00
CA LEU A 183 -10.56 -14.46 -11.14
C LEU A 183 -11.14 -14.49 -12.57
N PRO A 184 -12.47 -14.45 -12.74
CA PRO A 184 -13.09 -14.49 -14.06
C PRO A 184 -12.80 -13.19 -14.82
N VAL A 185 -12.40 -13.33 -16.07
CA VAL A 185 -12.14 -12.22 -17.00
C VAL A 185 -12.87 -12.51 -18.31
N SER A 186 -13.99 -11.81 -18.55
CA SER A 186 -14.88 -12.07 -19.70
C SER A 186 -15.00 -10.87 -20.63
N GLY A 187 -14.40 -10.97 -21.82
CA GLY A 187 -14.50 -9.96 -22.87
C GLY A 187 -13.63 -8.72 -22.65
N PRO A 188 -13.61 -7.79 -23.61
CA PRO A 188 -12.74 -6.61 -23.59
C PRO A 188 -13.13 -5.57 -22.52
N GLN A 189 -14.36 -5.61 -22.01
CA GLN A 189 -14.86 -4.69 -20.99
C GLN A 189 -14.58 -5.17 -19.55
N ALA A 190 -13.93 -6.34 -19.38
CA ALA A 190 -13.69 -6.92 -18.06
C ALA A 190 -12.77 -6.06 -17.19
N PHE A 191 -11.89 -5.22 -17.78
CA PHE A 191 -10.94 -4.40 -17.05
C PHE A 191 -10.85 -2.99 -17.65
N LEU A 192 -10.86 -1.97 -16.78
CA LEU A 192 -10.70 -0.55 -17.14
C LEU A 192 -9.57 0.08 -16.30
N GLY A 193 -8.37 0.16 -16.88
CA GLY A 193 -7.18 0.78 -16.25
C GLY A 193 -7.21 2.32 -16.28
N LEU A 194 -6.29 2.94 -15.53
CA LEU A 194 -6.08 4.40 -15.53
C LEU A 194 -5.59 4.87 -16.91
N GLY A 195 -6.25 5.89 -17.46
CA GLY A 195 -6.01 6.36 -18.82
C GLY A 195 -6.95 5.73 -19.86
N THR A 196 -7.93 4.93 -19.45
CA THR A 196 -9.04 4.54 -20.32
C THR A 196 -9.82 5.78 -20.75
N VAL A 197 -9.81 6.08 -22.04
CA VAL A 197 -10.55 7.22 -22.62
C VAL A 197 -12.03 6.88 -22.65
N VAL A 198 -12.85 7.76 -22.07
CA VAL A 198 -14.31 7.63 -22.06
C VAL A 198 -14.88 8.82 -22.82
N GLU A 199 -15.57 8.55 -23.92
CA GLU A 199 -16.25 9.57 -24.71
C GLU A 199 -17.23 10.38 -23.83
N ASP A 200 -17.27 11.69 -24.00
CA ASP A 200 -18.12 12.62 -23.24
C ASP A 200 -17.92 12.59 -21.71
N CYS A 201 -16.75 12.19 -21.22
CA CYS A 201 -16.40 12.29 -19.81
C CYS A 201 -14.93 12.70 -19.63
N GLU A 202 -14.71 13.81 -18.93
CA GLU A 202 -13.37 14.29 -18.61
C GLU A 202 -12.85 13.62 -17.34
N GLN A 203 -11.74 12.88 -17.48
CA GLN A 203 -11.12 12.14 -16.41
C GLN A 203 -10.46 13.07 -15.39
N ALA A 204 -10.97 13.11 -14.15
CA ALA A 204 -10.41 13.90 -13.06
C ALA A 204 -9.30 13.13 -12.34
N GLY A 205 -8.04 13.36 -12.73
CA GLY A 205 -6.89 12.69 -12.11
C GLY A 205 -7.03 11.16 -12.10
N SER A 206 -6.88 10.55 -10.93
CA SER A 206 -7.02 9.10 -10.73
C SER A 206 -8.43 8.65 -10.30
N GLU A 207 -9.41 9.54 -10.26
CA GLU A 207 -10.79 9.20 -9.91
C GLU A 207 -11.38 8.18 -10.89
N LYS A 208 -12.36 7.39 -10.44
CA LYS A 208 -12.89 6.27 -11.25
C LYS A 208 -14.25 6.58 -11.90
N GLY A 209 -14.81 7.77 -11.68
CA GLY A 209 -16.12 8.21 -12.17
C GLY A 209 -16.36 7.95 -13.66
N CYS A 210 -15.50 8.43 -14.56
CA CYS A 210 -15.68 8.20 -15.99
C CYS A 210 -15.73 6.71 -16.37
N ARG A 211 -14.89 5.88 -15.73
CA ARG A 211 -14.88 4.43 -15.95
C ARG A 211 -16.14 3.76 -15.38
N ARG A 212 -16.65 4.22 -14.22
CA ARG A 212 -17.95 3.78 -13.69
C ARG A 212 -19.11 4.21 -14.59
N GLN A 213 -19.08 5.42 -15.16
CA GLN A 213 -20.07 5.89 -16.12
C GLN A 213 -20.03 5.09 -17.43
N LEU A 214 -18.85 4.68 -17.90
CA LEU A 214 -18.72 3.76 -19.04
C LEU A 214 -19.41 2.42 -18.74
N VAL A 215 -19.23 1.87 -17.53
CA VAL A 215 -19.95 0.67 -17.08
C VAL A 215 -21.46 0.94 -17.01
N ALA A 216 -21.88 2.10 -16.51
CA ALA A 216 -23.29 2.47 -16.38
C ALA A 216 -24.05 2.39 -17.71
N ARG A 217 -23.40 2.71 -18.84
CA ARG A 217 -24.00 2.66 -20.18
C ARG A 217 -24.53 1.28 -20.58
N HIS A 218 -23.97 0.21 -20.01
CA HIS A 218 -24.28 -1.16 -20.40
C HIS A 218 -24.79 -2.02 -19.24
N TYR A 219 -24.52 -1.62 -18.00
CA TYR A 219 -24.74 -2.45 -16.83
C TYR A 219 -25.49 -1.74 -15.70
N ARG A 220 -26.37 -2.50 -15.05
CA ARG A 220 -26.95 -2.21 -13.74
C ARG A 220 -26.03 -2.80 -12.69
N VAL A 221 -25.39 -1.95 -11.88
CA VAL A 221 -24.34 -2.39 -10.97
C VAL A 221 -24.99 -2.82 -9.67
N LEU A 222 -24.81 -4.08 -9.28
CA LEU A 222 -25.40 -4.64 -8.08
C LEU A 222 -24.56 -4.32 -6.85
N MET A 223 -23.24 -4.35 -6.97
CA MET A 223 -22.33 -4.14 -5.86
C MET A 223 -21.02 -3.50 -6.35
N GLN A 224 -20.42 -2.69 -5.49
CA GLN A 224 -19.07 -2.14 -5.67
C GLN A 224 -18.17 -2.63 -4.53
N PHE A 225 -16.90 -2.90 -4.84
CA PHE A 225 -15.88 -3.36 -3.89
C PHE A 225 -14.62 -2.54 -4.04
N GLY A 226 -14.00 -2.18 -2.92
CA GLY A 226 -12.82 -1.34 -2.92
C GLY A 226 -12.25 -1.13 -1.51
N ASP A 227 -10.96 -0.88 -1.43
CA ASP A 227 -10.26 -0.46 -0.22
C ASP A 227 -10.17 1.07 -0.07
N GLN A 228 -10.51 1.81 -1.14
CA GLN A 228 -10.47 3.27 -1.17
C GLN A 228 -11.86 3.88 -1.45
N ILE A 229 -12.13 5.07 -0.89
CA ILE A 229 -13.37 5.82 -1.17
C ILE A 229 -13.54 6.07 -2.68
N GLY A 230 -12.44 6.36 -3.39
CA GLY A 230 -12.40 6.62 -4.84
C GLY A 230 -12.88 5.45 -5.69
N ASP A 231 -12.96 4.24 -5.14
CA ASP A 231 -13.51 3.06 -5.83
C ASP A 231 -15.03 3.17 -5.98
N PHE A 232 -15.68 3.81 -5.03
CA PHE A 232 -17.13 3.91 -4.94
C PHE A 232 -17.68 5.22 -5.51
N VAL A 233 -16.98 6.33 -5.26
CA VAL A 233 -17.41 7.69 -5.58
C VAL A 233 -16.21 8.63 -5.72
N ASP A 234 -16.33 9.64 -6.57
CA ASP A 234 -15.25 10.60 -6.78
C ASP A 234 -15.05 11.54 -5.59
N ILE A 235 -13.79 11.81 -5.25
CA ILE A 235 -13.41 12.71 -4.15
C ILE A 235 -13.00 14.07 -4.75
N LEU A 236 -13.94 15.02 -4.79
CA LEU A 236 -13.68 16.36 -5.38
C LEU A 236 -12.58 17.15 -4.65
N ALA A 237 -12.43 16.93 -3.35
CA ALA A 237 -11.38 17.53 -2.53
C ALA A 237 -10.86 16.48 -1.54
N ASN A 238 -9.61 16.05 -1.71
CA ASN A 238 -9.03 15.00 -0.86
C ASN A 238 -8.52 15.56 0.48
N THR A 239 -9.47 16.00 1.31
CA THR A 239 -9.28 16.42 2.71
C THR A 239 -10.16 15.57 3.62
N ALA A 240 -9.96 15.62 4.94
CA ALA A 240 -10.82 14.89 5.88
C ALA A 240 -12.32 15.23 5.71
N ASP A 241 -12.67 16.51 5.56
CA ASP A 241 -14.05 16.95 5.34
C ASP A 241 -14.57 16.60 3.94
N GLY A 242 -13.75 16.77 2.90
CA GLY A 242 -14.14 16.44 1.54
C GLY A 242 -14.47 14.95 1.38
N ARG A 243 -13.68 14.08 2.02
CA ARG A 243 -13.91 12.63 2.09
C ARG A 243 -15.19 12.28 2.84
N ARG A 244 -15.43 12.89 4.01
CA ARG A 244 -16.69 12.72 4.77
C ARG A 244 -17.91 13.15 3.94
N LYS A 245 -17.80 14.28 3.24
CA LYS A 245 -18.86 14.79 2.38
C LYS A 245 -19.14 13.86 1.20
N ALA A 246 -18.10 13.31 0.56
CA ALA A 246 -18.24 12.43 -0.60
C ALA A 246 -19.07 11.18 -0.30
N VAL A 247 -18.96 10.63 0.92
CA VAL A 247 -19.65 9.38 1.31
C VAL A 247 -20.96 9.59 2.07
N ALA A 248 -21.30 10.82 2.46
CA ALA A 248 -22.39 11.10 3.40
C ALA A 248 -23.74 10.49 2.98
N ASP A 249 -24.12 10.66 1.71
CA ASP A 249 -25.38 10.14 1.17
C ASP A 249 -25.38 8.61 0.96
N TYR A 250 -24.21 7.98 1.07
CA TYR A 250 -23.98 6.56 0.79
C TYR A 250 -23.67 5.75 2.04
N LEU A 251 -23.63 6.35 3.24
CA LEU A 251 -23.44 5.60 4.49
C LEU A 251 -24.42 4.43 4.64
N PRO A 252 -25.72 4.53 4.28
CA PRO A 252 -26.64 3.39 4.34
C PRO A 252 -26.33 2.26 3.34
N TRP A 253 -25.41 2.47 2.38
CA TRP A 253 -25.06 1.51 1.34
C TRP A 253 -23.90 0.60 1.76
N ILE A 254 -23.14 0.98 2.79
CA ILE A 254 -22.00 0.21 3.28
C ILE A 254 -22.49 -1.15 3.80
N GLY A 255 -21.88 -2.24 3.32
CA GLY A 255 -22.24 -3.62 3.66
C GLY A 255 -23.45 -4.18 2.91
N THR A 256 -24.05 -3.41 1.99
CA THR A 256 -25.21 -3.85 1.19
C THR A 256 -25.00 -3.66 -0.31
N ARG A 257 -24.59 -2.45 -0.72
CA ARG A 257 -24.24 -2.08 -2.10
C ARG A 257 -22.75 -1.84 -2.25
N TRP A 258 -22.13 -1.27 -1.23
CA TRP A 258 -20.70 -0.94 -1.21
C TRP A 258 -20.01 -1.78 -0.14
N PHE A 259 -19.02 -2.55 -0.55
CA PHE A 259 -18.29 -3.46 0.31
C PHE A 259 -16.84 -2.97 0.43
N VAL A 260 -16.52 -2.40 1.58
CA VAL A 260 -15.22 -1.78 1.86
C VAL A 260 -14.26 -2.83 2.40
N LEU A 261 -13.01 -2.80 1.94
CA LEU A 261 -11.93 -3.68 2.38
C LEU A 261 -10.82 -2.90 3.10
N PRO A 262 -10.09 -3.52 4.03
CA PRO A 262 -9.10 -2.82 4.83
C PRO A 262 -7.76 -2.71 4.07
N ASN A 263 -7.29 -1.47 3.90
CA ASN A 263 -5.92 -1.19 3.46
C ASN A 263 -5.27 -0.09 4.32
N PRO A 264 -4.52 -0.48 5.37
CA PRO A 264 -3.77 0.48 6.18
C PRO A 264 -2.40 0.83 5.58
N THR A 265 -1.99 0.20 4.46
CA THR A 265 -0.61 0.30 3.94
C THR A 265 -0.40 1.51 3.04
N TYR A 266 -1.43 1.92 2.31
CA TYR A 266 -1.45 3.11 1.46
C TYR A 266 -2.90 3.48 1.13
N GLY A 267 -3.07 4.55 0.37
CA GLY A 267 -4.35 4.95 -0.21
C GLY A 267 -4.57 6.45 -0.10
N SER A 268 -5.61 6.96 -0.74
CA SER A 268 -5.90 8.41 -0.77
C SER A 268 -6.19 9.02 0.62
N TRP A 269 -6.41 8.18 1.64
CA TRP A 269 -6.53 8.62 3.03
C TRP A 269 -5.23 9.22 3.58
N GLU A 270 -4.07 8.74 3.12
CA GLU A 270 -2.77 9.23 3.61
C GLU A 270 -2.50 10.67 3.16
N PRO A 271 -2.54 11.02 1.84
CA PRO A 271 -2.35 12.40 1.41
C PRO A 271 -3.40 13.36 1.93
N ALA A 272 -4.59 12.89 2.32
CA ALA A 272 -5.59 13.74 2.95
C ALA A 272 -5.14 14.32 4.31
N LEU A 273 -4.14 13.71 4.95
CA LEU A 273 -3.55 14.19 6.21
C LEU A 273 -2.59 15.36 6.01
N PHE A 274 -2.15 15.61 4.78
CA PHE A 274 -1.27 16.71 4.42
C PHE A 274 -1.75 17.50 3.19
N ASN A 275 -3.08 17.57 3.01
CA ASN A 275 -3.75 18.30 1.94
C ASN A 275 -3.28 17.93 0.52
N SER A 276 -2.81 16.70 0.33
CA SER A 276 -2.21 16.21 -0.92
C SER A 276 -1.02 17.03 -1.43
N ASP A 277 -0.33 17.75 -0.55
CA ASP A 277 0.85 18.54 -0.89
C ASP A 277 2.09 17.64 -0.96
N TRP A 278 2.33 17.10 -2.16
CA TRP A 278 3.50 16.26 -2.46
C TRP A 278 4.79 17.07 -2.63
N SER A 279 4.75 18.41 -2.54
CA SER A 279 5.96 19.24 -2.52
C SER A 279 6.67 19.21 -1.16
N LEU A 280 5.98 18.77 -0.10
CA LEU A 280 6.52 18.61 1.24
C LEU A 280 7.55 17.48 1.29
N SER A 281 8.63 17.70 2.06
CA SER A 281 9.60 16.66 2.36
C SER A 281 8.96 15.48 3.12
N PRO A 282 9.56 14.27 3.09
CA PRO A 282 9.08 13.12 3.86
C PRO A 282 8.90 13.42 5.36
N GLY A 283 9.83 14.19 5.95
CA GLY A 283 9.75 14.61 7.35
C GLY A 283 8.57 15.54 7.64
N GLN A 284 8.28 16.49 6.75
CA GLN A 284 7.13 17.39 6.89
C GLN A 284 5.80 16.64 6.76
N ARG A 285 5.68 15.74 5.77
CA ARG A 285 4.50 14.87 5.63
C ARG A 285 4.30 14.01 6.89
N ARG A 286 5.38 13.44 7.42
CA ARG A 286 5.34 12.67 8.67
C ARG A 286 4.89 13.51 9.86
N GLN A 287 5.36 14.75 9.99
CA GLN A 287 4.93 15.64 11.06
C GLN A 287 3.43 15.96 10.96
N GLN A 288 2.91 16.29 9.77
CA GLN A 288 1.48 16.55 9.60
C GLN A 288 0.61 15.31 9.90
N LYS A 289 1.11 14.10 9.57
CA LYS A 289 0.47 12.85 9.98
C LYS A 289 0.40 12.71 11.50
N LEU A 290 1.46 13.07 12.23
CA LEU A 290 1.47 13.07 13.71
C LEU A 290 0.47 14.09 14.27
N ASP A 291 0.45 15.30 13.72
CA ASP A 291 -0.44 16.39 14.16
C ASP A 291 -1.93 16.07 13.94
N ALA A 292 -2.23 15.19 12.98
CA ALA A 292 -3.59 14.72 12.70
C ALA A 292 -4.09 13.63 13.68
N LEU A 293 -3.22 13.06 14.52
CA LEU A 293 -3.61 12.05 15.50
C LEU A 293 -4.29 12.71 16.70
N ARG A 294 -5.37 12.10 17.20
CA ARG A 294 -6.05 12.56 18.41
C ARG A 294 -5.35 12.01 19.65
N THR A 295 -4.98 12.90 20.57
CA THR A 295 -4.44 12.54 21.90
C THR A 295 -5.44 12.76 23.03
N GLU A 296 -6.57 13.39 22.74
CA GLU A 296 -7.72 13.65 23.62
C GLU A 296 -9.04 13.40 22.86
#